data_AF-A0A849HQ32-F1
#
_entry.id   AF-A0A849HQ32-F1
#
_cell.length_a   1.000
_cell.length_b   1.000
_cell.length_c   1.000
_cell.angle_alpha   90.00
_cell.angle_beta   90.00
_cell.angle_gamma   90.00
#
_symmetry.space_group_name_H-M   'P 1'
#
loop_
_entity.id
_entity.type
_entity.pdbx_description
1 polymer ?
#
loop_
_entity_poly.entity_id
_entity_poly.type
_entity_poly.pdbx_seq_one_letter_code
_entity_poly.pdbx_strand_id
1 'polypeptide(L)'
;MIELNLKEMAAALSVSVPTLSTWVRRYPGFPVIQHGSKDRPWKFDPEAVVGYIQARDQASQAATRERNRKHAEMIASPVNAPRAGMSLDDELKVAKIRALLREEAKETRQLVPVAEVTQALEWVLGRLQNTMTDRLQRIVATHNLPDAVRVDFLRYLDEGSSTFMREVDGILRSPMQATLF
;
A
#
# COMPACT_ATOMS: atom_id res chain seq x y z
N MET A 1 9.44 34.14 17.56
CA MET A 1 8.50 33.46 16.66
C MET A 1 9.04 33.65 15.25
N ILE A 2 9.54 32.58 14.62
CA ILE A 2 10.09 32.65 13.26
C ILE A 2 8.91 32.49 12.31
N GLU A 3 8.62 33.49 11.49
CA GLU A 3 7.56 33.40 10.48
C GLU A 3 8.20 32.95 9.16
N LEU A 4 7.66 31.89 8.56
CA LEU A 4 8.11 31.41 7.25
C LEU A 4 7.08 31.75 6.17
N ASN A 5 7.57 32.12 4.99
CA ASN A 5 6.72 32.26 3.82
C ASN A 5 6.35 30.87 3.24
N LEU A 6 5.43 30.84 2.27
CA LEU A 6 4.95 29.58 1.67
C LEU A 6 6.07 28.71 1.07
N LYS A 7 7.10 29.31 0.46
CA LYS A 7 8.20 28.57 -0.18
C LYS A 7 9.15 27.99 0.87
N GLU A 8 9.52 28.81 1.85
CA GLU A 8 10.37 28.40 2.98
C GLU A 8 9.69 27.30 3.78
N MET A 9 8.37 27.41 3.99
CA MET A 9 7.62 26.41 4.73
C MET A 9 7.49 25.09 3.97
N ALA A 10 7.29 25.15 2.65
CA ALA A 10 7.29 23.96 1.81
C ALA A 10 8.66 23.25 1.83
N ALA A 11 9.75 24.03 1.78
CA ALA A 11 11.11 23.50 1.90
C ALA A 11 11.37 22.88 3.28
N ALA A 12 10.96 23.54 4.38
CA ALA A 12 11.10 23.03 5.74
C ALA A 12 10.37 21.69 5.93
N LEU A 13 9.24 21.50 5.27
CA LEU A 13 8.45 20.26 5.29
C LEU A 13 8.87 19.25 4.22
N SER A 14 9.89 19.55 3.39
CA SER A 14 10.33 18.72 2.26
C SER A 14 9.19 18.35 1.28
N VAL A 15 8.26 19.28 1.04
CA VAL A 15 7.14 19.10 0.09
C VAL A 15 7.15 20.17 -0.99
N SER A 16 6.44 19.91 -2.09
CA SER A 16 6.24 20.93 -3.12
C SER A 16 5.31 22.05 -2.64
N VAL A 17 5.53 23.28 -3.11
CA VAL A 17 4.65 24.44 -2.83
C VAL A 17 3.17 24.17 -3.19
N PRO A 18 2.85 23.51 -4.34
CA PRO A 18 1.48 23.08 -4.64
C PRO A 18 0.89 22.10 -3.61
N THR A 19 1.68 21.19 -3.07
CA THR A 19 1.26 20.25 -2.03
C THR A 19 0.85 21.00 -0.76
N LEU A 20 1.69 21.93 -0.30
CA LEU A 20 1.38 22.75 0.88
C LEU A 20 0.13 23.61 0.66
N SER A 21 -0.01 24.21 -0.52
CA SER A 21 -1.20 25.00 -0.89
C SER A 21 -2.48 24.15 -0.87
N THR A 22 -2.39 22.91 -1.33
CA THR A 22 -3.50 21.95 -1.29
C THR A 22 -3.89 21.60 0.14
N TRP A 23 -2.92 21.40 1.03
CA TRP A 23 -3.18 21.09 2.43
C TRP A 23 -3.93 22.22 3.14
N VAL A 24 -3.51 23.47 2.94
CA VAL A 24 -4.19 24.63 3.53
C VAL A 24 -5.65 24.71 3.08
N ARG A 25 -5.96 24.38 1.81
CA ARG A 25 -7.34 24.38 1.30
C ARG A 25 -8.15 23.18 1.79
N ARG A 26 -7.51 22.02 1.89
CA ARG A 26 -8.16 20.74 2.25
C ARG A 26 -8.49 20.65 3.74
N TYR A 27 -7.66 21.27 4.59
CA TYR A 27 -7.78 21.17 6.05
C TYR A 27 -8.16 22.54 6.63
N PRO A 28 -9.44 22.75 7.00
CA PRO A 28 -9.94 24.04 7.50
C PRO A 28 -9.27 24.53 8.80
N GLY A 29 -8.58 23.64 9.53
CA GLY A 29 -7.84 23.95 10.75
C GLY A 29 -6.33 24.02 10.57
N PHE A 30 -5.83 24.11 9.33
CA PHE A 30 -4.39 24.21 9.10
C PHE A 30 -3.84 25.51 9.70
N PRO A 31 -2.77 25.47 10.50
CA PRO A 31 -2.26 26.65 11.19
C PRO A 31 -1.59 27.60 10.20
N VAL A 32 -2.27 28.72 9.95
CA VAL A 32 -1.83 29.81 9.07
C VAL A 32 -1.89 31.10 9.88
N ILE A 33 -0.79 31.85 9.96
CA ILE A 33 -0.77 33.17 10.60
C ILE A 33 -1.44 34.19 9.69
N GLN A 34 -1.09 34.15 8.40
CA GLN A 34 -1.61 35.08 7.41
C GLN A 34 -1.89 34.35 6.09
N HIS A 35 -3.16 34.40 5.66
CA HIS A 35 -3.56 33.93 4.35
C HIS A 35 -3.02 34.85 3.26
N GLY A 36 -2.52 34.25 2.19
CA GLY A 36 -2.03 35.01 1.05
C GLY A 36 -3.16 35.60 0.21
N SER A 37 -3.05 36.88 -0.13
CA SER A 37 -3.87 37.57 -1.12
C SER A 37 -2.97 38.33 -2.09
N LYS A 38 -3.54 38.98 -3.11
CA LYS A 38 -2.76 39.71 -4.14
C LYS A 38 -1.72 40.68 -3.54
N ASP A 39 -2.03 41.28 -2.40
CA ASP A 39 -1.21 42.29 -1.73
C ASP A 39 -0.63 41.81 -0.39
N ARG A 40 -0.80 40.53 -0.04
CA ARG A 40 -0.40 39.97 1.26
C ARG A 40 0.29 38.62 1.07
N PRO A 41 1.57 38.47 1.44
CA PRO A 41 2.23 37.16 1.37
C PRO A 41 1.69 36.22 2.44
N TRP A 42 1.77 34.92 2.15
CA TRP A 42 1.47 33.86 3.12
C TRP A 42 2.50 33.86 4.25
N LYS A 43 2.03 33.66 5.49
CA LYS A 43 2.89 33.46 6.66
C LYS A 43 2.45 32.27 7.50
N PHE A 44 3.43 31.49 7.92
CA PHE A 44 3.25 30.28 8.73
C PHE A 44 4.14 30.33 9.97
N ASP A 45 3.64 29.74 11.04
CA ASP A 45 4.43 29.37 12.21
C ASP A 45 4.93 27.92 11.99
N PRO A 46 6.25 27.69 11.86
CA PRO A 46 6.79 26.35 11.65
C PRO A 46 6.45 25.39 12.78
N GLU A 47 6.46 25.83 14.04
CA GLU A 47 6.19 24.96 15.18
C GLU A 47 4.72 24.52 15.20
N ALA A 48 3.80 25.46 14.97
CA ALA A 48 2.37 25.15 14.92
C ALA A 48 2.02 24.18 13.79
N VAL A 49 2.59 24.36 12.60
CA VAL A 49 2.33 23.48 11.46
C VAL A 49 2.93 22.09 11.66
N VAL A 50 4.15 21.98 12.19
CA VAL A 50 4.75 20.67 12.49
C VAL A 50 3.91 19.94 13.55
N GLY A 51 3.50 20.64 14.61
CA GLY A 51 2.61 20.08 15.64
C GLY A 51 1.28 19.59 15.07
N TYR A 52 0.67 20.36 14.16
CA TYR A 52 -0.56 19.96 13.48
C TYR A 52 -0.39 18.71 12.61
N ILE A 53 0.70 18.63 11.83
CA ILE A 53 0.99 17.48 10.99
C ILE A 53 1.22 16.23 11.86
N GLN A 54 2.02 16.34 12.92
CA GLN A 54 2.28 15.23 13.83
C GLN A 54 1.01 14.74 14.52
N ALA A 55 0.16 15.65 15.02
CA ALA A 55 -1.12 15.30 15.64
C ALA A 55 -2.05 14.59 14.64
N ARG A 56 -2.10 15.07 13.39
CA ARG A 56 -2.89 14.46 12.32
C ARG A 56 -2.38 13.06 11.97
N ASP A 57 -1.07 12.90 11.83
CA ASP A 57 -0.47 11.62 11.46
C ASP A 57 -0.61 10.60 12.61
N GLN A 58 -0.53 11.04 13.87
CA GLN A 58 -0.86 10.21 15.05
C GLN A 58 -2.33 9.79 15.06
N ALA A 59 -3.27 10.69 14.77
CA ALA A 59 -4.69 10.37 14.68
C ALA A 59 -4.98 9.38 13.54
N SER A 60 -4.34 9.55 12.37
CA SER A 60 -4.45 8.62 11.25
C SER A 60 -3.84 7.26 11.59
N GLN A 61 -2.70 7.22 12.27
CA GLN A 61 -2.07 5.97 12.70
C GLN A 61 -2.93 5.26 13.75
N ALA A 62 -3.54 5.97 14.70
CA ALA A 62 -4.45 5.40 15.68
C ALA A 62 -5.69 4.81 15.01
N ALA A 63 -6.28 5.51 14.03
CA ALA A 63 -7.41 5.00 13.26
C ALA A 63 -7.04 3.76 12.42
N THR A 64 -5.85 3.75 11.81
CA THR A 64 -5.34 2.58 11.08
C THR A 64 -5.06 1.42 12.03
N ARG A 65 -4.43 1.67 13.19
CA ARG A 65 -4.19 0.65 14.21
C ARG A 65 -5.48 0.08 14.77
N GLU A 66 -6.49 0.92 15.01
CA GLU A 66 -7.79 0.48 15.49
C GLU A 66 -8.56 -0.30 14.42
N ARG A 67 -8.50 0.13 13.16
CA ARG A 67 -9.06 -0.63 12.03
C ARG A 67 -8.36 -1.99 11.89
N ASN A 68 -7.03 -2.01 11.99
CA ASN A 68 -6.24 -3.24 11.93
C ASN A 68 -6.49 -4.14 13.15
N ARG A 69 -6.68 -3.54 14.33
CA ARG A 69 -7.02 -4.26 15.57
C ARG A 69 -8.41 -4.86 15.48
N LYS A 70 -9.43 -4.10 15.05
CA LYS A 70 -10.78 -4.62 14.81
C LYS A 70 -10.79 -5.70 13.74
N HIS A 71 -9.98 -5.57 12.68
CA HIS A 71 -9.75 -6.65 11.72
C HIS A 71 -9.11 -7.87 12.38
N ALA A 72 -8.08 -7.69 13.22
CA ALA A 72 -7.41 -8.78 13.93
C ALA A 72 -8.34 -9.48 14.94
N GLU A 73 -9.20 -8.74 15.63
CA GLU A 73 -10.20 -9.26 16.57
C GLU A 73 -11.32 -10.02 15.83
N MET A 74 -11.72 -9.59 14.63
CA MET A 74 -12.65 -10.33 13.77
C MET A 74 -12.03 -11.64 13.22
N ILE A 75 -10.71 -11.64 13.02
CA ILE A 75 -9.92 -12.80 12.55
C ILE A 75 -9.60 -13.78 13.69
N ALA A 76 -9.62 -13.32 14.95
CA ALA A 76 -9.35 -14.11 16.14
C ALA A 76 -10.55 -14.97 16.59
N SER A 77 -11.04 -15.83 15.68
CA SER A 77 -11.75 -17.06 16.07
C SER A 77 -10.68 -18.15 16.32
N PRO A 78 -10.79 -19.00 17.37
CA PRO A 78 -9.65 -19.72 17.92
C PRO A 78 -9.33 -20.95 17.07
N VAL A 79 -8.59 -20.77 15.98
CA VAL A 79 -8.08 -21.90 15.16
C VAL A 79 -6.61 -22.20 15.43
N ASN A 80 -5.87 -21.35 16.17
CA ASN A 80 -4.42 -21.56 16.31
C ASN A 80 -3.76 -20.95 17.57
N ALA A 81 -4.44 -20.88 18.71
CA ALA A 81 -3.72 -20.76 19.98
C ALA A 81 -3.24 -22.15 20.42
N PRO A 82 -1.96 -22.35 20.79
CA PRO A 82 -1.58 -23.56 21.51
C PRO A 82 -2.37 -23.57 22.82
N ARG A 83 -3.37 -24.46 22.92
CA ARG A 83 -4.12 -24.66 24.16
C ARG A 83 -3.14 -25.25 25.15
N ALA A 84 -2.66 -24.43 26.08
CA ALA A 84 -1.85 -24.89 27.19
C ALA A 84 -2.58 -26.05 27.88
N GLY A 85 -2.01 -27.26 27.79
CA GLY A 85 -2.57 -28.50 28.36
C GLY A 85 -2.97 -29.60 27.36
N MET A 86 -2.69 -29.49 26.06
CA MET A 86 -2.92 -30.62 25.13
C MET A 86 -1.91 -31.75 25.37
N SER A 87 -2.43 -32.97 25.54
CA SER A 87 -1.63 -34.20 25.54
C SER A 87 -0.98 -34.40 24.18
N LEU A 88 0.20 -35.01 24.15
CA LEU A 88 0.95 -35.37 22.94
C LEU A 88 0.09 -36.16 21.93
N ASP A 89 -0.85 -36.97 22.44
CA ASP A 89 -1.82 -37.71 21.63
C ASP A 89 -2.86 -36.81 20.94
N ASP A 90 -3.25 -35.70 21.58
CA ASP A 90 -4.20 -34.76 21.00
C ASP A 90 -3.52 -33.88 19.95
N GLU A 91 -2.25 -33.53 20.14
CA GLU A 91 -1.45 -32.86 19.12
C GLU A 91 -1.29 -33.74 17.86
N LEU A 92 -1.02 -35.04 18.04
CA LEU A 92 -0.93 -36.00 16.94
C LEU A 92 -2.25 -36.14 16.17
N LYS A 93 -3.38 -36.17 16.88
CA LYS A 93 -4.72 -36.21 16.25
C LYS A 93 -5.01 -34.94 15.47
N VAL A 94 -4.70 -33.77 16.02
CA VAL A 94 -4.87 -32.48 15.32
C VAL A 94 -4.00 -32.42 14.06
N ALA A 95 -2.75 -32.91 14.13
CA ALA A 95 -1.87 -32.99 12.96
C ALA A 95 -2.43 -33.93 11.88
N LYS A 96 -2.97 -35.09 12.26
CA LYS A 96 -3.63 -36.04 11.34
C LYS A 96 -4.87 -35.45 10.68
N ILE A 97 -5.72 -34.77 11.45
CA ILE A 97 -6.92 -34.09 10.93
C ILE A 97 -6.52 -33.02 9.90
N ARG A 98 -5.47 -32.24 10.19
CA ARG A 98 -4.94 -31.24 9.23
C ARG A 98 -4.38 -31.86 7.96
N ALA A 99 -3.73 -33.02 8.06
CA ALA A 99 -3.22 -33.74 6.90
C ALA A 99 -4.36 -34.26 6.01
N LEU A 100 -5.41 -34.83 6.63
CA LEU A 100 -6.59 -35.33 5.91
C LEU A 100 -7.38 -34.20 5.23
N LEU A 101 -7.57 -33.07 5.90
CA LEU A 101 -8.23 -31.90 5.31
C LEU A 101 -7.44 -31.32 4.11
N ARG A 102 -6.11 -31.43 4.13
CA ARG A 102 -5.28 -31.02 2.98
C ARG A 102 -5.42 -31.99 1.80
N GLU A 103 -5.49 -33.29 2.04
CA GLU A 103 -5.71 -34.27 0.97
C GLU A 103 -7.11 -34.12 0.37
N GLU A 104 -8.15 -33.96 1.20
CA GLU A 104 -9.52 -33.70 0.73
C GLU A 104 -9.61 -32.40 -0.09
N ALA A 105 -8.95 -31.33 0.34
CA ALA A 105 -8.90 -30.07 -0.40
C ALA A 105 -8.12 -30.17 -1.73
N LYS A 106 -7.15 -31.11 -1.85
CA LYS A 106 -6.47 -31.41 -3.12
C LYS A 106 -7.42 -32.17 -4.06
N GLU A 107 -8.10 -33.19 -3.55
CA GLU A 107 -9.01 -34.04 -4.33
C GLU A 107 -10.23 -33.25 -4.85
N THR A 108 -10.74 -32.33 -4.04
CA THR A 108 -11.87 -31.45 -4.40
C THR A 108 -11.46 -30.22 -5.22
N ARG A 109 -10.18 -30.06 -5.58
CA ARG A 109 -9.61 -28.89 -6.28
C ARG A 109 -9.86 -27.55 -5.56
N GLN A 110 -10.04 -27.58 -4.24
CA GLN A 110 -10.20 -26.38 -3.41
C GLN A 110 -8.86 -25.77 -2.99
N LEU A 111 -7.76 -26.52 -3.13
CA LEU A 111 -6.41 -26.01 -2.94
C LEU A 111 -5.91 -25.29 -4.20
N VAL A 112 -5.64 -24.00 -4.06
CA VAL A 112 -5.00 -23.19 -5.11
C VAL A 112 -3.50 -23.54 -5.16
N PRO A 113 -2.98 -24.11 -6.26
CA PRO A 113 -1.56 -24.39 -6.41
C PRO A 113 -0.80 -23.07 -6.59
N VAL A 114 -0.33 -22.50 -5.47
CA VAL A 114 0.30 -21.16 -5.43
C VAL A 114 1.41 -21.00 -6.47
N ALA A 115 2.26 -22.02 -6.66
CA ALA A 115 3.33 -21.98 -7.64
C ALA A 115 2.82 -21.83 -9.08
N GLU A 116 1.78 -22.57 -9.45
CA GLU A 116 1.19 -22.54 -10.80
C GLU A 116 0.45 -21.22 -11.05
N VAL A 117 -0.28 -20.72 -10.05
CA VAL A 117 -0.98 -19.42 -10.15
C VAL A 117 0.01 -18.26 -10.25
N THR A 118 1.09 -18.30 -9.47
CA THR A 118 2.15 -17.30 -9.54
C THR A 118 2.80 -17.29 -10.92
N GLN A 119 3.15 -18.47 -11.44
CA GLN A 119 3.73 -18.61 -12.77
C GLN A 119 2.79 -18.14 -13.89
N ALA A 120 1.49 -18.46 -13.80
CA ALA A 120 0.50 -17.98 -14.74
C ALA A 120 0.36 -16.45 -14.71
N LEU A 121 0.39 -15.84 -13.53
CA LEU A 121 0.33 -14.38 -13.37
C LEU A 121 1.59 -13.69 -13.91
N GLU A 122 2.77 -14.24 -13.64
CA GLU A 122 4.04 -13.76 -14.22
C GLU A 122 3.98 -13.77 -15.74
N TRP A 123 3.47 -14.85 -16.34
CA TRP A 123 3.34 -14.97 -17.78
C TRP A 123 2.36 -13.94 -18.38
N VAL A 124 1.19 -13.77 -17.76
CA VAL A 124 0.17 -12.80 -18.22
C VAL A 124 0.71 -11.37 -18.12
N LEU A 125 1.33 -11.03 -16.99
CA LEU A 125 1.92 -9.69 -16.77
C LEU A 125 3.06 -9.42 -17.74
N GLY A 126 3.97 -10.37 -17.95
CA GLY A 126 5.04 -10.22 -18.93
C GLY A 126 4.49 -9.96 -20.34
N ARG A 127 3.42 -10.66 -20.72
CA ARG A 127 2.76 -10.44 -22.01
C ARG A 127 2.09 -9.06 -22.12
N LEU A 128 1.48 -8.60 -21.03
CA LEU A 128 0.90 -7.26 -20.95
C LEU A 128 1.97 -6.17 -21.05
N GLN A 129 3.06 -6.30 -20.30
CA GLN A 129 4.20 -5.37 -20.33
C GLN A 129 4.81 -5.26 -21.73
N ASN A 130 5.04 -6.39 -22.40
CA ASN A 130 5.55 -6.40 -23.78
C ASN A 130 4.61 -5.66 -24.72
N THR A 131 3.30 -5.91 -24.60
CA THR A 131 2.28 -5.22 -25.41
C THR A 131 2.26 -3.72 -25.13
N MET A 132 2.36 -3.29 -23.86
CA MET A 132 2.41 -1.87 -23.51
C MET A 132 3.69 -1.21 -24.01
N THR A 133 4.83 -1.90 -23.92
CA THR A 133 6.13 -1.43 -24.40
C THR A 133 6.09 -1.20 -25.92
N ASP A 134 5.56 -2.16 -26.68
CA ASP A 134 5.39 -2.02 -28.13
C ASP A 134 4.50 -0.83 -28.50
N ARG A 135 3.40 -0.62 -27.75
CA ARG A 135 2.51 0.53 -27.95
C ARG A 135 3.20 1.84 -27.61
N LEU A 136 3.96 1.90 -26.52
CA LEU A 136 4.74 3.07 -26.15
C LEU A 136 5.77 3.41 -27.22
N GLN A 137 6.51 2.42 -27.73
CA GLN A 137 7.48 2.62 -28.81
C GLN A 137 6.83 3.25 -30.04
N ARG A 138 5.64 2.78 -30.43
CA ARG A 138 4.88 3.38 -31.52
C ARG A 138 4.47 4.82 -31.23
N ILE A 139 4.02 5.13 -30.02
CA ILE A 139 3.64 6.49 -29.62
C ILE A 139 4.85 7.43 -29.65
N VAL A 140 6.00 6.99 -29.11
CA VAL A 140 7.25 7.74 -29.12
C VAL A 140 7.68 8.04 -30.55
N ALA A 141 7.64 7.04 -31.43
CA ALA A 141 7.96 7.23 -32.84
C ALA A 141 6.97 8.15 -33.57
N THR A 142 5.67 8.04 -33.26
CA THR A 142 4.61 8.82 -33.93
C THR A 142 4.62 10.29 -33.52
N HIS A 143 4.87 10.57 -32.24
CA HIS A 143 4.84 11.92 -31.68
C HIS A 143 6.23 12.53 -31.44
N ASN A 144 7.28 11.84 -31.88
CA ASN A 144 8.68 12.25 -31.74
C ASN A 144 9.04 12.64 -30.29
N LEU A 145 8.61 11.81 -29.33
CA LEU A 145 8.82 12.07 -27.91
C LEU A 145 10.31 11.92 -27.55
N PRO A 146 10.83 12.73 -26.60
CA PRO A 146 12.21 12.59 -26.14
C PRO A 146 12.48 11.22 -25.53
N ASP A 147 13.65 10.66 -25.82
CA ASP A 147 14.08 9.35 -25.32
C ASP A 147 14.10 9.26 -23.79
N ALA A 148 14.35 10.38 -23.09
CA ALA A 148 14.27 10.45 -21.64
C ALA A 148 12.87 10.07 -21.11
N VAL A 149 11.81 10.53 -21.78
CA VAL A 149 10.41 10.21 -21.40
C VAL A 149 10.12 8.73 -21.61
N ARG A 150 10.65 8.12 -22.67
CA ARG A 150 10.54 6.67 -22.92
C ARG A 150 11.20 5.88 -21.80
N VAL A 151 12.44 6.24 -21.45
CA VAL A 151 13.21 5.55 -20.40
C VAL A 151 12.52 5.65 -19.05
N ASP A 152 12.03 6.84 -18.68
CA ASP A 152 11.30 7.05 -17.44
C ASP A 152 10.01 6.23 -17.39
N PHE A 153 9.24 6.19 -18.48
CA PHE A 153 8.01 5.41 -18.53
C PHE A 153 8.27 3.90 -18.36
N LEU A 154 9.28 3.36 -19.05
CA LEU A 154 9.64 1.94 -18.94
C LEU A 154 10.08 1.58 -17.52
N ARG A 155 10.84 2.47 -16.87
CA ARG A 155 11.23 2.33 -15.47
C ARG A 155 10.02 2.28 -14.54
N TYR A 156 9.07 3.21 -14.67
CA TYR A 156 7.85 3.20 -13.83
C TYR A 156 6.98 1.96 -14.06
N LEU A 157 6.92 1.45 -15.30
CA LEU A 157 6.18 0.24 -15.63
C LEU A 157 6.79 -0.99 -14.94
N ASP A 158 8.12 -1.09 -14.93
CA ASP A 158 8.85 -2.18 -14.29
C ASP A 158 8.74 -2.14 -12.75
N GLU A 159 8.91 -0.95 -12.16
CA GLU A 159 8.74 -0.72 -10.73
C GLU A 159 7.31 -1.06 -10.26
N GLY A 160 6.29 -0.65 -11.01
CA GLY A 160 4.90 -0.94 -10.72
C GLY A 160 4.58 -2.43 -10.81
N SER A 161 5.12 -3.11 -11.81
CA SER A 161 4.89 -4.55 -12.02
C SER A 161 5.58 -5.39 -10.94
N SER A 162 6.80 -5.02 -10.55
CA SER A 162 7.53 -5.65 -9.45
C SER A 162 6.82 -5.45 -8.10
N THR A 163 6.25 -4.27 -7.87
CA THR A 163 5.46 -3.97 -6.67
C THR A 163 4.19 -4.82 -6.64
N PHE A 164 3.45 -4.86 -7.75
CA PHE A 164 2.25 -5.69 -7.88
C PHE A 164 2.53 -7.17 -7.63
N MET A 165 3.59 -7.73 -8.22
CA MET A 165 3.95 -9.14 -8.00
C MET A 165 4.31 -9.44 -6.54
N ARG A 166 4.97 -8.50 -5.85
CA ARG A 166 5.27 -8.64 -4.43
C ARG A 166 4.01 -8.61 -3.57
N GLU A 167 3.04 -7.77 -3.91
CA GLU A 167 1.73 -7.73 -3.23
C GLU A 167 0.94 -9.01 -3.45
N VAL A 168 0.90 -9.51 -4.69
CA VAL A 168 0.26 -10.79 -5.03
C VAL A 168 0.92 -11.95 -4.29
N ASP A 169 2.26 -12.04 -4.29
CA ASP A 169 2.99 -13.08 -3.56
C ASP A 169 2.71 -12.96 -2.04
N GLY A 170 2.63 -11.74 -1.50
CA GLY A 170 2.21 -11.48 -0.13
C GLY A 170 0.79 -11.95 0.20
N ILE A 171 -0.14 -11.79 -0.74
CA ILE A 171 -1.55 -12.25 -0.63
C ILE A 171 -1.67 -13.77 -0.78
N LEU A 172 -0.84 -14.40 -1.62
CA LEU A 172 -0.87 -15.84 -1.83
C LEU A 172 -0.13 -16.61 -0.72
N ARG A 173 0.90 -16.01 -0.12
CA ARG A 173 1.68 -16.59 1.00
C ARG A 173 1.10 -16.27 2.37
N SER A 174 0.41 -15.14 2.52
CA SER A 174 -0.50 -14.95 3.64
C SER A 174 -1.73 -15.77 3.36
N PRO A 175 -2.16 -16.73 4.21
CA PRO A 175 -3.43 -17.38 3.99
C PRO A 175 -4.53 -16.31 4.06
N MET A 176 -5.00 -15.83 2.90
CA MET A 176 -6.35 -15.34 2.76
C MET A 176 -7.21 -16.45 3.35
N GLN A 177 -7.83 -16.15 4.49
CA GLN A 177 -8.96 -16.92 4.96
C GLN A 177 -9.95 -16.93 3.80
N ALA A 178 -10.06 -18.07 3.13
CA ALA A 178 -11.11 -18.30 2.16
C ALA A 178 -12.42 -18.22 2.94
N THR A 179 -13.06 -17.05 2.85
CA THR A 179 -14.44 -16.83 3.26
C THR A 179 -15.30 -17.75 2.37
N LEU A 180 -15.58 -18.96 2.84
CA LEU A 180 -16.66 -19.78 2.30
C LEU A 180 -17.93 -19.39 3.05
N PHE A 181 -18.88 -18.88 2.27
CA PHE A 181 -20.26 -18.58 2.67
C PHE A 181 -21.00 -19.83 3.14
#